data_AF-A0A7C9P121-F1
#
_entry.id   AF-A0A7C9P121-F1
#
_cell.length_a   1.000
_cell.length_b   1.000
_cell.length_c   1.000
_cell.angle_alpha   90.00
_cell.angle_beta   90.00
_cell.angle_gamma   90.00
#
_symmetry.space_group_name_H-M   'P 1'
#
loop_
_entity.id
_entity.type
_entity.pdbx_description
1 polymer ?
#
loop_
_entity_poly.entity_id
_entity_poly.type
_entity_poly.pdbx_seq_one_letter_code
_entity_poly.pdbx_strand_id
1 'polypeptide(L)'
;MDTKTVTLQIGTARIEVPAADIAQQILINLMGSHTPPAMTSNISPPPIGREWHSQGGIYAGKMRGEDGRDYHLVLSESEAEDIKWGKSSEDSTAKNERDGLTNTQALLQSQQSHPAAEWAGKQRDGGRADWYLPARRELALCYANVPELFDKTWYWSSTQSSSLTAWGQNFYDGKQLYFSKVSELRARAVRRVFDH
;
A
#
# COMPACT_ATOMS: atom_id res chain seq x y z
N MET A 1 30.91 -26.39 -15.65
CA MET A 1 30.05 -27.28 -14.85
C MET A 1 29.22 -28.08 -15.84
N ASP A 2 29.38 -29.40 -15.90
CA ASP A 2 28.64 -30.24 -16.85
C ASP A 2 27.15 -30.27 -16.48
N THR A 3 26.32 -29.70 -17.35
CA THR A 3 24.87 -29.81 -17.26
C THR A 3 24.47 -31.25 -17.56
N LYS A 4 24.05 -32.00 -16.53
CA LYS A 4 23.50 -33.34 -16.71
C LYS A 4 22.18 -33.26 -17.47
N THR A 5 22.11 -33.93 -18.62
CA THR A 5 20.92 -34.04 -19.46
C THR A 5 20.32 -35.44 -19.36
N VAL A 6 19.01 -35.52 -19.60
CA VAL A 6 18.27 -36.77 -19.74
C VAL A 6 17.83 -36.88 -21.20
N THR A 7 18.19 -37.97 -21.85
CA THR A 7 17.84 -38.24 -23.24
C THR A 7 16.58 -39.08 -23.30
N LEU A 8 15.55 -38.56 -23.95
CA LEU A 8 14.29 -39.26 -24.21
C LEU A 8 14.23 -39.61 -25.71
N GLN A 9 13.99 -40.89 -26.01
CA GLN A 9 13.89 -41.36 -27.39
C GLN A 9 12.42 -41.58 -27.76
N ILE A 10 11.95 -40.84 -28.76
CA ILE A 10 10.56 -40.93 -29.27
C ILE A 10 10.65 -41.30 -30.76
N GLY A 11 10.44 -42.58 -31.06
CA GLY A 11 10.67 -43.12 -32.40
C GLY A 11 12.13 -42.99 -32.82
N THR A 12 12.39 -42.35 -33.97
CA THR A 12 13.76 -42.07 -34.45
C THR A 12 14.32 -40.75 -33.93
N ALA A 13 13.51 -39.92 -33.26
CA ALA A 13 13.95 -38.65 -32.71
C ALA A 13 14.52 -38.84 -31.29
N ARG A 14 15.60 -38.12 -31.01
CA ARG A 14 16.18 -38.00 -29.67
C ARG A 14 16.01 -36.57 -29.20
N ILE A 15 15.44 -36.42 -28.00
CA ILE A 15 15.27 -35.14 -27.34
C ILE A 15 16.14 -35.17 -26.09
N GLU A 16 17.07 -34.23 -26.00
CA GLU A 16 17.92 -34.04 -24.82
C GLU A 16 17.35 -32.90 -24.00
N VAL A 17 17.00 -33.19 -22.75
CA VAL A 17 16.40 -32.21 -21.84
C VAL A 17 17.33 -32.06 -20.63
N PRO A 18 17.60 -30.85 -20.15
CA PRO A 18 18.31 -30.66 -18.88
C PRO A 18 17.61 -31.41 -17.74
N ALA A 19 18.37 -32.15 -16.92
CA ALA A 19 17.79 -32.96 -15.85
C ALA A 19 17.00 -32.13 -14.81
N ALA A 20 17.34 -30.84 -14.66
CA ALA A 20 16.64 -29.91 -13.79
C ALA A 20 15.18 -29.67 -14.23
N ASP A 21 14.93 -29.58 -15.53
CA ASP A 21 13.59 -29.31 -16.07
C ASP A 21 12.69 -30.54 -15.93
N ILE A 22 13.26 -31.74 -16.08
CA ILE A 22 12.55 -32.99 -15.80
C ILE A 22 12.21 -33.12 -14.31
N ALA A 23 13.11 -32.76 -13.41
CA ALA A 23 12.85 -32.80 -11.97
C ALA A 23 11.68 -31.87 -11.58
N GLN A 24 11.62 -30.66 -12.16
CA GLN A 24 10.50 -29.73 -11.96
C GLN A 24 9.19 -30.32 -12.48
N GLN A 25 9.19 -30.90 -13.68
CA GLN A 25 7.98 -31.50 -14.28
C GLN A 25 7.50 -32.75 -13.54
N ILE A 26 8.42 -33.58 -13.03
CA ILE A 26 8.08 -34.73 -12.18
C ILE A 26 7.49 -34.24 -10.86
N LEU A 27 8.01 -33.17 -10.26
CA LEU A 27 7.45 -32.57 -9.06
C LEU A 27 6.03 -32.05 -9.30
N ILE A 28 5.81 -31.37 -10.43
CA ILE A 28 4.48 -30.87 -10.87
C ILE A 28 3.49 -32.03 -11.04
N ASN A 29 3.93 -33.15 -11.64
CA ASN A 29 3.05 -34.31 -11.89
C ASN A 29 2.80 -35.16 -10.63
N LEU A 30 3.79 -35.32 -9.75
CA LEU A 30 3.65 -36.05 -8.48
C LEU A 30 2.78 -35.28 -7.46
N MET A 31 2.69 -33.95 -7.60
CA MET A 31 1.79 -33.12 -6.81
C MET A 31 0.31 -33.24 -7.21
N GLY A 32 -0.01 -34.06 -8.22
CA GLY A 32 -1.38 -34.32 -8.65
C GLY A 32 -1.98 -33.13 -9.41
N SER A 33 -2.81 -33.43 -10.39
CA SER A 33 -3.50 -32.49 -11.27
C SER A 33 -4.40 -31.51 -10.49
N HIS A 34 -3.80 -30.47 -9.95
CA HIS A 34 -4.39 -29.16 -9.86
C HIS A 34 -3.48 -28.25 -10.67
N THR A 35 -3.82 -28.05 -11.94
CA THR A 35 -3.59 -26.72 -12.53
C THR A 35 -4.08 -25.75 -11.45
N PRO A 36 -3.23 -24.90 -10.83
CA PRO A 36 -3.80 -23.78 -10.11
C PRO A 36 -4.75 -23.15 -11.14
N PRO A 37 -6.03 -22.92 -10.82
CA PRO A 37 -6.84 -22.11 -11.71
C PRO A 37 -5.95 -20.90 -12.01
N ALA A 38 -5.81 -20.53 -13.29
CA ALA A 38 -5.22 -19.24 -13.63
C ALA A 38 -5.79 -18.29 -12.60
N MET A 39 -4.95 -17.78 -11.68
CA MET A 39 -5.45 -17.08 -10.51
C MET A 39 -6.05 -15.81 -11.09
N THR A 40 -7.33 -15.88 -11.45
CA THR A 40 -8.20 -14.75 -11.62
C THR A 40 -8.18 -14.16 -10.23
N SER A 41 -7.23 -13.24 -10.02
CA SER A 41 -7.15 -12.45 -8.82
C SER A 41 -8.53 -11.88 -8.66
N ASN A 42 -9.32 -12.40 -7.73
CA ASN A 42 -10.61 -11.81 -7.45
C ASN A 42 -10.25 -10.42 -6.92
N ILE A 43 -10.47 -9.40 -7.76
CA ILE A 43 -10.27 -7.98 -7.43
C ILE A 43 -11.51 -7.46 -6.68
N SER A 44 -12.45 -8.34 -6.34
CA SER A 44 -13.50 -7.98 -5.40
C SER A 44 -12.87 -7.70 -4.03
N PRO A 45 -13.18 -6.57 -3.39
CA PRO A 45 -12.67 -6.27 -2.06
C PRO A 45 -13.19 -7.30 -1.05
N PRO A 46 -12.35 -7.75 -0.10
CA PRO A 46 -12.82 -8.56 1.02
C PRO A 46 -13.71 -7.71 1.96
N PRO A 47 -14.27 -8.28 3.04
CA PRO A 47 -14.89 -7.49 4.10
C PRO A 47 -13.90 -6.46 4.67
N ILE A 48 -14.42 -5.30 5.11
CA ILE A 48 -13.64 -4.26 5.79
C ILE A 48 -12.89 -4.87 6.99
N GLY A 49 -11.64 -4.45 7.18
CA GLY A 49 -10.75 -4.94 8.24
C GLY A 49 -10.07 -6.27 7.93
N ARG A 50 -10.31 -6.87 6.75
CA ARG A 50 -9.65 -8.11 6.33
C ARG A 50 -8.51 -7.87 5.35
N GLU A 51 -7.52 -8.75 5.39
CA GLU A 51 -6.41 -8.77 4.46
C GLU A 51 -6.91 -8.99 3.03
N TRP A 52 -6.57 -8.05 2.17
CA TRP A 52 -6.73 -8.16 0.74
C TRP A 52 -5.43 -8.66 0.14
N HIS A 53 -5.22 -9.98 0.20
CA HIS A 53 -3.97 -10.64 -0.18
C HIS A 53 -3.48 -10.25 -1.59
N SER A 54 -4.39 -10.18 -2.56
CA SER A 54 -4.04 -9.76 -3.92
C SER A 54 -3.63 -8.28 -4.01
N GLN A 55 -3.94 -7.46 -3.02
CA GLN A 55 -3.54 -6.05 -2.92
C GLN A 55 -2.49 -5.78 -1.84
N GLY A 56 -2.05 -6.78 -1.07
CA GLY A 56 -0.90 -6.64 -0.17
C GLY A 56 -1.12 -5.74 1.05
N GLY A 57 -2.34 -5.66 1.57
CA GLY A 57 -2.66 -4.91 2.78
C GLY A 57 -4.08 -5.14 3.26
N ILE A 58 -4.54 -4.36 4.23
CA ILE A 58 -5.86 -4.54 4.86
C ILE A 58 -6.88 -3.62 4.22
N TYR A 59 -8.05 -4.13 3.83
CA TYR A 59 -9.07 -3.31 3.20
C TYR A 59 -9.77 -2.41 4.23
N ALA A 60 -9.70 -1.09 4.03
CA ALA A 60 -10.27 -0.09 4.94
C ALA A 60 -11.66 0.41 4.49
N GLY A 61 -12.01 0.29 3.20
CA GLY A 61 -13.32 0.70 2.68
C GLY A 61 -13.24 1.42 1.34
N LYS A 62 -14.39 1.91 0.86
CA LYS A 62 -14.51 2.62 -0.42
C LYS A 62 -14.61 4.13 -0.21
N MET A 63 -13.81 4.88 -0.94
CA MET A 63 -13.76 6.34 -0.95
C MET A 63 -14.37 6.87 -2.25
N ARG A 64 -15.08 8.00 -2.16
CA ARG A 64 -15.53 8.74 -3.34
C ARG A 64 -14.36 9.51 -3.95
N GLY A 65 -14.04 9.23 -5.22
CA GLY A 65 -13.05 9.99 -5.98
C GLY A 65 -13.56 11.36 -6.42
N GLU A 66 -12.66 12.32 -6.56
CA GLU A 66 -13.00 13.67 -7.01
C GLU A 66 -13.17 13.76 -8.53
N ASP A 67 -12.59 12.83 -9.28
CA ASP A 67 -12.76 12.65 -10.74
C ASP A 67 -14.01 11.83 -11.10
N GLY A 68 -14.85 11.53 -10.11
CA GLY A 68 -16.04 10.69 -10.26
C GLY A 68 -15.76 9.19 -10.25
N ARG A 69 -14.50 8.76 -10.11
CA ARG A 69 -14.14 7.34 -9.96
C ARG A 69 -13.85 7.02 -8.51
N ASP A 70 -14.77 6.29 -7.90
CA ASP A 70 -14.56 5.76 -6.55
C ASP A 70 -13.36 4.80 -6.52
N TYR A 71 -12.72 4.71 -5.36
CA TYR A 71 -11.57 3.84 -5.16
C TYR A 71 -11.65 3.13 -3.81
N HIS A 72 -11.04 1.96 -3.73
CA HIS A 72 -10.85 1.20 -2.52
C HIS A 72 -9.58 1.65 -1.81
N LEU A 73 -9.69 1.89 -0.50
CA LEU A 73 -8.56 2.23 0.35
C LEU A 73 -8.01 0.97 1.01
N VAL A 74 -6.71 0.75 0.84
CA VAL A 74 -5.95 -0.37 1.42
C VAL A 74 -4.92 0.20 2.38
N LEU A 75 -4.87 -0.34 3.60
CA LEU A 75 -3.98 0.08 4.67
C LEU A 75 -2.70 -0.76 4.68
N SER A 76 -1.57 -0.10 4.91
CA SER A 76 -0.27 -0.77 5.14
C SER A 76 -0.25 -1.54 6.46
N GLU A 77 0.57 -2.57 6.53
CA GLU A 77 0.85 -3.30 7.77
C GLU A 77 1.79 -2.50 8.65
N SER A 78 2.79 -1.88 8.03
CA SER A 78 3.81 -1.06 8.67
C SER A 78 3.27 0.31 9.06
N GLU A 79 3.81 0.84 10.16
CA GLU A 79 3.62 2.23 10.57
C GLU A 79 4.94 2.85 11.04
N ALA A 80 5.01 4.18 10.97
CA ALA A 80 6.09 4.95 11.56
C ALA A 80 5.63 5.60 12.86
N GLU A 81 6.52 5.60 13.83
CA GLU A 81 6.37 6.31 15.10
C GLU A 81 7.28 7.54 15.11
N ASP A 82 6.92 8.52 15.94
CA ASP A 82 7.69 9.73 16.20
C ASP A 82 8.25 10.42 14.95
N ILE A 83 7.42 10.54 13.92
CA ILE A 83 7.80 11.09 12.63
C ILE A 83 7.26 12.51 12.44
N LYS A 84 8.11 13.38 11.91
CA LYS A 84 7.75 14.75 11.57
C LYS A 84 7.00 14.80 10.24
N TRP A 85 6.08 15.75 10.11
CA TRP A 85 5.39 15.98 8.84
C TRP A 85 6.33 16.62 7.81
N GLY A 86 7.05 17.66 8.23
CA GLY A 86 7.97 18.44 7.40
C GLY A 86 8.48 19.68 8.14
N LYS A 87 9.10 20.61 7.42
CA LYS A 87 9.57 21.88 8.01
C LYS A 87 8.45 22.93 8.09
N SER A 88 8.52 23.78 9.12
CA SER A 88 7.61 24.91 9.33
C SER A 88 8.13 26.15 8.60
N SER A 89 7.78 26.33 7.32
CA SER A 89 8.08 27.56 6.55
C SER A 89 7.48 27.58 5.14
N GLU A 90 6.95 26.45 4.65
CA GLU A 90 6.53 26.32 3.24
C GLU A 90 5.03 26.07 3.13
N ASP A 91 4.35 26.94 2.36
CA ASP A 91 2.99 26.67 1.90
C ASP A 91 3.05 25.71 0.70
N SER A 92 2.68 24.46 0.92
CA SER A 92 2.71 23.43 -0.14
C SER A 92 1.34 23.33 -0.81
N THR A 93 1.29 22.78 -2.01
CA THR A 93 0.03 22.48 -2.69
C THR A 93 -0.70 21.24 -2.15
N ALA A 94 -0.10 20.53 -1.19
CA ALA A 94 -0.68 19.33 -0.56
C ALA A 94 -1.85 19.66 0.40
N LYS A 95 -2.94 20.23 -0.13
CA LYS A 95 -4.11 20.70 0.63
C LYS A 95 -5.39 19.92 0.32
N ASN A 96 -5.31 18.89 -0.52
CA ASN A 96 -6.48 18.12 -0.89
C ASN A 96 -6.99 17.31 0.32
N GLU A 97 -8.29 17.36 0.61
CA GLU A 97 -8.84 16.66 1.77
C GLU A 97 -9.15 15.18 1.50
N ARG A 98 -9.22 14.74 0.24
CA ARG A 98 -9.59 13.36 -0.15
C ARG A 98 -8.54 12.63 -0.99
N ASP A 99 -7.59 13.34 -1.59
CA ASP A 99 -6.56 12.74 -2.45
C ASP A 99 -5.19 12.81 -1.78
N GLY A 100 -4.93 11.82 -0.92
CA GLY A 100 -3.64 11.70 -0.25
C GLY A 100 -2.50 11.39 -1.20
N LEU A 101 -2.78 10.77 -2.36
CA LEU A 101 -1.75 10.48 -3.35
C LEU A 101 -1.25 11.77 -3.98
N THR A 102 -2.16 12.63 -4.46
CA THR A 102 -1.79 13.93 -5.05
C THR A 102 -1.03 14.78 -4.03
N ASN A 103 -1.48 14.81 -2.76
CA ASN A 103 -0.76 15.51 -1.69
C ASN A 103 0.64 14.94 -1.49
N THR A 104 0.76 13.62 -1.33
CA THR A 104 2.05 12.96 -1.08
C THR A 104 3.00 13.19 -2.23
N GLN A 105 2.53 13.10 -3.49
CA GLN A 105 3.34 13.42 -4.67
C GLN A 105 3.84 14.86 -4.66
N ALA A 106 2.99 15.83 -4.31
CA ALA A 106 3.40 17.23 -4.19
C ALA A 106 4.48 17.42 -3.11
N LEU A 107 4.37 16.72 -1.97
CA LEU A 107 5.38 16.75 -0.91
C LEU A 107 6.70 16.12 -1.35
N LEU A 108 6.66 14.98 -2.03
CA LEU A 108 7.85 14.29 -2.54
C LEU A 108 8.57 15.06 -3.66
N GLN A 109 7.86 15.93 -4.38
CA GLN A 109 8.43 16.80 -5.41
C GLN A 109 8.96 18.13 -4.86
N SER A 110 8.70 18.45 -3.58
CA SER A 110 9.26 19.63 -2.93
C SER A 110 10.77 19.47 -2.73
N GLN A 111 11.48 20.60 -2.72
CA GLN A 111 12.91 20.64 -2.36
C GLN A 111 13.14 20.47 -0.85
N GLN A 112 12.10 20.59 -0.03
CA GLN A 112 12.17 20.38 1.41
C GLN A 112 11.86 18.93 1.76
N SER A 113 12.41 18.48 2.89
CA SER A 113 12.12 17.16 3.42
C SER A 113 10.77 17.14 4.12
N HIS A 114 10.00 16.08 3.83
CA HIS A 114 8.69 15.77 4.40
C HIS A 114 8.70 14.31 4.91
N PRO A 115 9.28 14.05 6.09
CA PRO A 115 9.62 12.69 6.52
C PRO A 115 8.44 11.70 6.49
N ALA A 116 7.25 12.11 6.97
CA ALA A 116 6.06 11.26 6.95
C ALA A 116 5.64 10.84 5.53
N ALA A 117 5.69 11.77 4.56
CA ALA A 117 5.37 11.50 3.16
C ALA A 117 6.45 10.64 2.48
N GLU A 118 7.72 10.93 2.76
CA GLU A 118 8.87 10.15 2.28
C GLU A 118 8.85 8.71 2.79
N TRP A 119 8.55 8.51 4.07
CA TRP A 119 8.40 7.18 4.67
C TRP A 119 7.27 6.41 4.00
N ALA A 120 6.10 7.04 3.82
CA ALA A 120 4.95 6.39 3.21
C ALA A 120 5.22 5.98 1.75
N GLY A 121 5.83 6.86 0.95
CA GLY A 121 6.19 6.57 -0.45
C GLY A 121 7.29 5.51 -0.63
N LYS A 122 8.06 5.23 0.42
CA LYS A 122 9.12 4.19 0.40
C LYS A 122 8.61 2.82 0.86
N GLN A 123 7.38 2.70 1.35
CA GLN A 123 6.84 1.42 1.80
C GLN A 123 6.80 0.38 0.67
N ARG A 124 6.99 -0.88 1.06
CA ARG A 124 6.98 -2.05 0.16
C ARG A 124 6.10 -3.19 0.65
N ASP A 125 5.21 -2.92 1.60
CA ASP A 125 4.27 -3.89 2.17
C ASP A 125 3.51 -4.64 1.07
N GLY A 126 3.40 -5.96 1.25
CA GLY A 126 2.77 -6.86 0.29
C GLY A 126 3.39 -6.85 -1.12
N GLY A 127 4.65 -6.39 -1.27
CA GLY A 127 5.34 -6.29 -2.57
C GLY A 127 4.88 -5.12 -3.44
N ARG A 128 4.24 -4.10 -2.85
CA ARG A 128 3.59 -2.99 -3.56
C ARG A 128 4.33 -1.68 -3.36
N ALA A 129 4.39 -0.80 -4.36
CA ALA A 129 5.27 0.38 -4.37
C ALA A 129 4.53 1.71 -4.55
N ASP A 130 3.20 1.67 -4.57
CA ASP A 130 2.27 2.78 -4.81
C ASP A 130 1.66 3.32 -3.51
N TRP A 131 2.30 3.08 -2.37
CA TRP A 131 1.92 3.57 -1.04
C TRP A 131 2.09 5.09 -0.91
N TYR A 132 1.19 5.73 -0.16
CA TYR A 132 1.20 7.17 0.07
C TYR A 132 0.65 7.53 1.45
N LEU A 133 0.93 8.76 1.91
CA LEU A 133 0.42 9.26 3.18
C LEU A 133 -1.05 9.73 2.99
N PRO A 134 -2.02 9.22 3.76
CA PRO A 134 -3.44 9.47 3.54
C PRO A 134 -3.82 10.94 3.73
N ALA A 135 -4.75 11.42 2.92
CA ALA A 135 -5.43 12.69 3.14
C ALA A 135 -6.35 12.63 4.37
N ARG A 136 -6.77 13.80 4.83
CA ARG A 136 -7.53 13.98 6.06
C ARG A 136 -8.80 13.13 6.08
N ARG A 137 -9.54 13.07 4.96
CA ARG A 137 -10.79 12.29 4.87
C ARG A 137 -10.55 10.79 4.63
N GLU A 138 -9.40 10.41 4.08
CA GLU A 138 -9.01 8.99 4.03
C GLU A 138 -8.73 8.45 5.44
N LEU A 139 -8.05 9.23 6.29
CA LEU A 139 -7.88 8.88 7.72
C LEU A 139 -9.21 8.84 8.49
N ALA A 140 -10.14 9.74 8.17
CA ALA A 140 -11.48 9.70 8.78
C ALA A 140 -12.22 8.40 8.42
N LEU A 141 -12.08 7.91 7.18
CA LEU A 141 -12.61 6.61 6.77
C LEU A 141 -11.93 5.47 7.54
N CYS A 142 -10.60 5.50 7.69
CA CYS A 142 -9.89 4.52 8.52
C CYS A 142 -10.40 4.52 9.97
N TYR A 143 -10.61 5.69 10.58
CA TYR A 143 -11.17 5.79 11.94
C TYR A 143 -12.61 5.26 12.02
N ALA A 144 -13.43 5.48 11.01
CA ALA A 144 -14.81 5.01 11.01
C ALA A 144 -14.91 3.48 10.86
N ASN A 145 -14.00 2.88 10.08
CA ASN A 145 -14.15 1.51 9.62
C ASN A 145 -13.22 0.50 10.30
N VAL A 146 -12.01 0.93 10.64
CA VAL A 146 -10.94 0.05 11.16
C VAL A 146 -10.13 0.71 12.29
N PRO A 147 -10.75 1.43 13.26
CA PRO A 147 -10.00 2.12 14.32
C PRO A 147 -9.24 1.17 15.25
N GLU A 148 -9.61 -0.10 15.30
CA GLU A 148 -8.93 -1.16 16.04
C GLU A 148 -7.57 -1.54 15.46
N LEU A 149 -7.30 -1.19 14.19
CA LEU A 149 -6.01 -1.44 13.56
C LEU A 149 -4.97 -0.37 13.91
N PHE A 150 -5.37 0.74 14.54
CA PHE A 150 -4.49 1.85 14.89
C PHE A 150 -4.31 1.96 16.39
N ASP A 151 -3.13 2.40 16.81
CA ASP A 151 -2.91 2.77 18.20
C ASP A 151 -3.72 4.02 18.58
N LYS A 152 -4.08 4.11 19.86
CA LYS A 152 -4.97 5.15 20.40
C LYS A 152 -4.26 6.49 20.59
N THR A 153 -3.73 7.03 19.49
CA THR A 153 -2.93 8.25 19.41
C THR A 153 -3.18 9.01 18.09
N TRP A 154 -2.32 10.00 17.81
CA TRP A 154 -2.39 10.87 16.63
C TRP A 154 -1.57 10.33 15.45
N TYR A 155 -2.17 10.38 14.26
CA TYR A 155 -1.54 10.04 12.98
C TYR A 155 -1.57 11.23 12.02
N TRP A 156 -0.47 11.47 11.33
CA TRP A 156 -0.35 12.48 10.29
C TRP A 156 -1.19 12.17 9.08
N SER A 157 -1.88 13.19 8.57
CA SER A 157 -2.38 13.24 7.20
C SER A 157 -1.36 13.92 6.29
N SER A 158 -1.38 13.63 4.98
CA SER A 158 -0.71 14.45 3.95
C SER A 158 -1.37 15.82 3.70
N THR A 159 -2.55 16.10 4.28
CA THR A 159 -3.24 17.37 4.09
C THR A 159 -2.62 18.47 4.96
N GLN A 160 -2.00 19.45 4.32
CA GLN A 160 -1.52 20.68 4.93
C GLN A 160 -2.70 21.59 5.34
N SER A 161 -2.57 22.23 6.50
CA SER A 161 -3.51 23.28 6.95
C SER A 161 -2.96 24.69 6.73
N SER A 162 -1.65 24.88 6.87
CA SER A 162 -0.96 26.15 6.62
C SER A 162 0.52 25.91 6.33
N SER A 163 1.27 26.98 6.07
CA SER A 163 2.74 26.91 5.96
C SER A 163 3.43 26.36 7.22
N LEU A 164 2.78 26.42 8.38
CA LEU A 164 3.32 25.98 9.67
C LEU A 164 2.71 24.67 10.18
N THR A 165 1.52 24.30 9.70
CA THR A 165 0.73 23.20 10.29
C THR A 165 0.16 22.23 9.27
N ALA A 166 -0.04 20.98 9.71
CA ALA A 166 -0.69 19.93 8.94
C ALA A 166 -1.75 19.22 9.80
N TRP A 167 -2.71 18.56 9.15
CA TRP A 167 -3.78 17.85 9.82
C TRP A 167 -3.32 16.50 10.38
N GLY A 168 -3.88 16.11 11.52
CA GLY A 168 -3.74 14.78 12.11
C GLY A 168 -5.10 14.22 12.55
N GLN A 169 -5.20 12.89 12.58
CA GLN A 169 -6.35 12.14 13.07
C GLN A 169 -6.00 11.47 14.40
N ASN A 170 -6.82 11.68 15.42
CA ASN A 170 -6.74 10.93 16.66
C ASN A 170 -7.58 9.65 16.56
N PHE A 171 -7.01 8.50 16.90
CA PHE A 171 -7.67 7.19 16.87
C PHE A 171 -8.21 6.72 18.24
N TYR A 172 -8.06 7.54 19.29
CA TYR A 172 -8.72 7.36 20.58
C TYR A 172 -10.15 7.92 20.58
N ASP A 173 -10.34 9.16 20.11
CA ASP A 173 -11.64 9.86 20.18
C ASP A 173 -12.18 10.38 18.83
N GLY A 174 -11.44 10.15 17.74
CA GLY A 174 -11.88 10.54 16.39
C GLY A 174 -11.66 12.01 16.04
N LYS A 175 -11.08 12.83 16.93
CA LYS A 175 -10.83 14.23 16.63
C LYS A 175 -9.84 14.40 15.48
N GLN A 176 -10.06 15.45 14.70
CA GLN A 176 -9.09 15.95 13.74
C GLN A 176 -8.66 17.35 14.14
N LEU A 177 -7.36 17.53 14.33
CA LEU A 177 -6.73 18.80 14.67
C LEU A 177 -5.53 19.02 13.75
N TYR A 178 -4.98 20.23 13.79
CA TYR A 178 -3.74 20.54 13.10
C TYR A 178 -2.63 20.76 14.12
N PHE A 179 -1.42 20.33 13.75
CA PHE A 179 -0.23 20.39 14.59
C PHE A 179 0.89 21.07 13.83
N SER A 180 1.87 21.58 14.57
CA SER A 180 3.11 22.07 13.99
C SER A 180 3.76 20.98 13.14
N LYS A 181 4.23 21.30 11.93
CA LYS A 181 4.83 20.29 11.03
C LYS A 181 6.07 19.61 11.61
N VAL A 182 6.72 20.26 12.58
CA VAL A 182 7.88 19.73 13.31
C VAL A 182 7.51 18.90 14.54
N SER A 183 6.23 18.81 14.90
CA SER A 183 5.77 17.85 15.90
C SER A 183 5.96 16.42 15.40
N GLU A 184 6.13 15.49 16.33
CA GLU A 184 6.29 14.07 16.05
C GLU A 184 4.97 13.37 16.36
N LEU A 185 4.35 12.78 15.34
CA LEU A 185 3.15 11.95 15.44
C LEU A 185 3.45 10.62 14.72
N ARG A 186 2.45 9.74 14.61
CA ARG A 186 2.59 8.52 13.81
C ARG A 186 2.25 8.75 12.35
N ALA A 187 2.69 7.86 11.47
CA ALA A 187 2.24 7.82 10.08
C ALA A 187 1.92 6.38 9.68
N ARG A 188 0.85 6.22 8.90
CA ARG A 188 0.48 4.93 8.30
C ARG A 188 0.11 5.14 6.86
N ALA A 189 0.72 4.36 5.97
CA ALA A 189 0.53 4.52 4.55
C ALA A 189 -0.77 3.84 4.10
N VAL A 190 -1.34 4.37 3.02
CA VAL A 190 -2.50 3.78 2.35
C VAL A 190 -2.20 3.64 0.85
N ARG A 191 -3.03 2.86 0.18
CA ARG A 191 -3.06 2.69 -1.28
C ARG A 191 -4.49 2.79 -1.78
N ARG A 192 -4.62 3.19 -3.04
CA ARG A 192 -5.89 3.23 -3.76
C ARG A 192 -5.94 2.14 -4.82
N VAL A 193 -7.03 1.40 -4.87
CA VAL A 193 -7.31 0.35 -5.86
C VAL A 193 -8.64 0.68 -6.54
N PHE A 194 -8.69 0.64 -7.87
CA PHE A 194 -9.89 0.97 -8.63
C PHE A 194 -10.62 -0.29 -9.07
N ASP A 195 -11.95 -0.21 -9.15
CA ASP A 195 -12.76 -1.18 -9.89
C ASP A 195 -12.32 -1.18 -11.38
N HIS A 196 -12.45 -2.33 -12.05
CA HIS A 196 -12.17 -2.47 -13.49
C HIS A 196 -13.35 -2.05 -14.35
#